data_AF-A0A1I8GG84-F1
#
_entry.id   AF-A0A1I8GG84-F1
#
_cell.length_a   1.000
_cell.length_b   1.000
_cell.length_c   1.000
_cell.angle_alpha   90.00
_cell.angle_beta   90.00
_cell.angle_gamma   90.00
#
_symmetry.space_group_name_H-M   'P 1'
#
loop_
_entity.id
_entity.type
_entity.pdbx_description
1 polymer ?
#
loop_
_entity_poly.entity_id
_entity_poly.type
_entity_poly.pdbx_seq_one_letter_code
_entity_poly.pdbx_strand_id
1 'polypeptide(L)'
;MECKICNVKKLTSEYPSNPLSDLCEHHHLLVCLRCVIREVDKNYQCPVEGCSIMIDAAPGIFTVNLTTLLGESLSVDLDSNQPVDKLKDRVLQQWTDRSKNKIKLLFNGDELTPKLSISRPQQRLPGAGAVRAAGADAGPHRGSHVHVLGLAGGKDHTDYLDTACFTFSAGATGRIQFLHCIDFRSSHRQNAISAGISQTYNQVIRHDGPARKCGQTRTSESSFTVWPQNLDELRAPVGRFDQQNVPTVPVTHLFFVTFTYRNTNIDRFNHPQLQVFDQRDPQTPLCSTNLNPRAKGLVVCLLSKPGGRGAWQVTDVGQPLAEGSIRDYRPVERACVRIINSTRRG
;
A
#
# COMPACT_ATOMS: atom_id res chain seq x y z
N MET A 1 -18.65 22.74 7.27
CA MET A 1 -18.54 23.78 8.32
C MET A 1 -17.62 24.88 7.80
N GLU A 2 -17.66 26.09 8.34
CA GLU A 2 -16.76 27.18 7.94
C GLU A 2 -15.66 27.37 8.99
N CYS A 3 -14.41 27.46 8.56
CA CYS A 3 -13.28 27.61 9.48
C CYS A 3 -13.16 29.06 9.95
N LYS A 4 -13.16 29.31 11.26
CA LYS A 4 -13.07 30.67 11.84
C LYS A 4 -11.77 31.42 11.52
N ILE A 5 -10.70 30.72 11.15
CA ILE A 5 -9.40 31.34 10.87
C ILE A 5 -9.21 31.63 9.38
N CYS A 6 -9.52 30.67 8.51
CA CYS A 6 -9.31 30.84 7.07
C CYS A 6 -10.57 31.19 6.28
N ASN A 7 -11.74 31.21 6.91
CA ASN A 7 -13.05 31.52 6.29
C ASN A 7 -13.36 30.68 5.04
N VAL A 8 -12.85 29.44 5.01
CA VAL A 8 -13.14 28.48 3.93
C VAL A 8 -14.12 27.44 4.43
N LYS A 9 -15.11 27.08 3.61
CA LYS A 9 -15.99 25.94 3.85
C LYS A 9 -15.21 24.63 3.70
N LYS A 10 -15.27 23.80 4.74
CA LYS A 10 -14.49 22.58 4.91
C LYS A 10 -15.38 21.41 5.33
N LEU A 11 -14.93 20.20 5.01
CA LEU A 11 -15.60 18.96 5.42
C LEU A 11 -15.47 18.78 6.92
N THR A 12 -16.42 18.09 7.55
CA THR A 12 -16.41 17.84 9.01
C THR A 12 -15.16 17.06 9.45
N SER A 13 -14.62 16.21 8.57
CA SER A 13 -13.38 15.46 8.78
C SER A 13 -12.10 16.31 8.79
N GLU A 14 -12.19 17.59 8.41
CA GLU A 14 -11.04 18.52 8.40
C GLU A 14 -10.95 19.35 9.69
N TYR A 15 -11.75 19.01 10.70
CA TYR A 15 -11.77 19.65 12.02
C TYR A 15 -11.37 18.63 13.10
N PRO A 16 -10.69 19.06 14.18
CA PRO A 16 -10.45 18.21 15.33
C PRO A 16 -11.76 17.67 15.90
N SER A 17 -11.83 16.36 16.10
CA SER A 17 -12.99 15.71 16.73
C SER A 17 -13.01 15.90 18.25
N ASN A 18 -11.84 16.17 18.84
CA ASN A 18 -11.61 16.37 20.26
C ASN A 18 -10.86 17.69 20.50
N PRO A 19 -10.89 18.24 21.72
CA PRO A 19 -10.01 19.34 22.13
C PRO A 19 -8.52 19.00 21.93
N LEU A 20 -7.68 20.02 21.83
CA LEU A 20 -6.22 19.86 21.60
C LEU A 20 -5.46 19.42 22.86
N SER A 21 -6.06 19.62 24.03
CA SER A 21 -5.56 19.21 25.32
C SER A 21 -6.77 18.87 26.20
N ASP A 22 -6.59 17.94 27.13
CA ASP A 22 -7.62 17.61 28.13
C ASP A 22 -7.93 18.79 29.06
N LEU A 23 -7.10 19.84 29.03
CA LEU A 23 -7.31 21.10 29.75
C LEU A 23 -8.16 22.12 28.98
N CYS A 24 -8.47 21.89 27.70
CA CYS A 24 -9.33 22.78 26.93
C CYS A 24 -10.81 22.55 27.27
N GLU A 25 -11.49 23.58 27.78
CA GLU A 25 -12.92 23.48 28.15
C GLU A 25 -13.89 23.49 26.96
N HIS A 26 -13.39 23.66 25.73
CA HIS A 26 -14.21 23.69 24.52
C HIS A 26 -14.29 22.33 23.83
N HIS A 27 -15.51 21.84 23.61
CA HIS A 27 -15.74 20.52 23.00
C HIS A 27 -15.55 20.49 21.47
N HIS A 28 -15.63 21.63 20.78
CA HIS A 28 -15.55 21.68 19.32
C HIS A 28 -14.67 22.81 18.81
N LEU A 29 -13.60 22.45 18.09
CA LEU A 29 -12.79 23.42 17.36
C LEU A 29 -13.47 23.73 16.02
N LEU A 30 -14.06 24.92 15.89
CA LEU A 30 -14.50 25.48 14.59
C LEU A 30 -13.32 26.00 13.74
N VAL A 31 -12.14 25.42 13.95
CA VAL A 31 -10.89 25.74 13.29
C VAL A 31 -10.39 24.48 12.61
N CYS A 32 -10.10 24.53 11.31
CA CYS A 32 -9.65 23.35 10.59
C CYS A 32 -8.24 22.92 11.04
N LEU A 33 -7.94 21.63 10.92
CA LEU A 33 -6.68 21.01 11.35
C LEU A 33 -5.44 21.75 10.83
N ARG A 34 -5.48 22.25 9.60
CA ARG A 34 -4.37 23.00 9.01
C ARG A 34 -4.12 24.35 9.68
N CYS A 35 -5.17 25.05 10.12
CA CYS A 35 -5.02 26.29 10.86
C CYS A 35 -4.60 26.01 12.30
N VAL A 36 -5.08 24.92 12.89
CA VAL A 36 -4.65 24.46 14.22
C VAL A 36 -3.15 24.23 14.26
N ILE A 37 -2.60 23.39 13.37
CA ILE A 37 -1.16 23.09 13.33
C ILE A 37 -0.36 24.37 13.19
N ARG A 38 -0.75 25.25 12.26
CA ARG A 38 -0.06 26.51 12.02
C ARG A 38 -0.05 27.45 13.23
N GLU A 39 -1.12 27.48 14.02
CA GLU A 39 -1.22 28.38 15.17
C GLU A 39 -0.49 27.81 16.38
N VAL A 40 -0.58 26.50 16.61
CA VAL A 40 0.17 25.81 17.66
C VAL A 40 1.67 25.91 17.40
N ASP A 41 2.13 25.73 16.15
CA ASP A 41 3.55 25.88 15.77
C ASP A 41 4.08 27.30 16.01
N LYS A 42 3.22 28.32 15.95
CA LYS A 42 3.62 29.73 16.08
C LYS A 42 3.54 30.25 17.50
N ASN A 43 2.47 29.92 18.21
CA ASN A 43 2.12 30.54 19.47
C ASN A 43 2.14 29.55 20.64
N TYR A 44 2.31 28.25 20.38
CA TYR A 44 2.23 27.18 21.39
C TYR A 44 0.95 27.24 22.23
N GLN A 45 -0.16 27.68 21.61
CA GLN A 45 -1.44 27.92 22.28
C GLN A 45 -2.59 27.37 21.45
N CYS A 46 -3.69 27.05 22.14
CA CYS A 46 -4.93 26.69 21.48
C CYS A 46 -5.46 27.85 20.59
N PRO A 47 -5.82 27.61 19.32
CA PRO A 47 -6.31 28.64 18.40
C PRO A 47 -7.77 29.05 18.64
N VAL A 48 -8.44 28.49 19.65
CA VAL A 48 -9.83 28.84 19.98
C VAL A 48 -9.83 30.16 20.74
N GLU A 49 -10.59 31.13 20.23
CA GLU A 49 -10.77 32.43 20.87
C GLU A 49 -11.27 32.25 22.32
N GLY A 50 -10.53 32.82 23.27
CA GLY A 50 -10.80 32.69 24.71
C GLY A 50 -10.14 31.49 25.40
N CYS A 51 -9.42 30.62 24.68
CA CYS A 51 -8.69 29.50 25.27
C CYS A 51 -7.20 29.83 25.47
N SER A 52 -6.77 30.02 26.72
CA SER A 52 -5.37 30.35 27.07
C SER A 52 -4.49 29.13 27.37
N ILE A 53 -4.96 27.92 27.06
CA ILE A 53 -4.21 26.68 27.29
C ILE A 53 -2.98 26.64 26.37
N MET A 54 -1.80 26.59 26.99
CA MET A 54 -0.54 26.31 26.32
C MET A 54 -0.50 24.84 25.88
N ILE A 55 -0.02 24.61 24.66
CA ILE A 55 0.22 23.28 24.13
C ILE A 55 1.73 23.06 24.22
N ASP A 56 2.16 22.30 25.24
CA ASP A 56 3.59 22.03 25.48
C ASP A 56 4.19 21.24 24.31
N ALA A 57 4.98 21.93 23.48
CA ALA A 57 5.99 21.31 22.66
C ALA A 57 7.34 21.54 23.36
N ALA A 58 7.72 20.65 24.27
CA ALA A 58 9.03 20.75 24.91
C ALA A 58 10.14 20.57 23.85
N PRO A 59 11.10 21.51 23.72
CA PRO A 59 12.28 21.31 22.89
C PRO A 59 13.17 20.28 23.58
N GLY A 60 13.15 19.06 23.07
CA GLY A 60 13.93 17.94 23.58
C GLY A 60 14.99 17.51 22.58
N ILE A 61 16.15 17.10 23.10
CA ILE A 61 17.04 16.21 22.37
C ILE A 61 16.38 14.83 22.42
N PHE A 62 16.05 14.26 21.26
CA PHE A 62 15.47 12.93 21.16
C PHE A 62 16.44 12.00 20.43
N THR A 63 16.74 10.84 21.02
CA THR A 63 17.57 9.84 20.34
C THR A 63 16.74 9.13 19.27
N VAL A 64 17.23 9.15 18.04
CA VAL A 64 16.55 8.54 16.89
C VAL A 64 17.41 7.46 16.28
N ASN A 65 16.79 6.31 16.03
CA ASN A 65 17.43 5.18 15.37
C ASN A 65 17.26 5.31 13.86
N LEU A 66 18.35 5.65 13.18
CA LEU A 66 18.43 5.75 11.74
C LEU A 66 18.82 4.39 11.17
N THR A 67 18.05 3.86 10.24
CA THR A 67 18.35 2.55 9.62
C THR A 67 18.56 2.73 8.11
N THR A 68 19.65 2.21 7.59
CA THR A 68 19.90 2.20 6.14
C THR A 68 18.93 1.26 5.42
N LEU A 69 18.84 1.44 4.10
CA LEU A 69 18.20 0.47 3.21
C LEU A 69 18.87 -0.92 3.24
N LEU A 70 20.07 -1.03 3.82
CA LEU A 70 20.80 -2.29 3.99
C LEU A 70 20.61 -2.89 5.40
N GLY A 71 19.80 -2.27 6.26
CA GLY A 71 19.49 -2.76 7.61
C GLY A 71 20.52 -2.39 8.68
N GLU A 72 21.47 -1.50 8.38
CA GLU A 72 22.43 -1.00 9.37
C GLU A 72 21.77 0.12 10.18
N SER A 73 21.78 0.00 11.52
CA SER A 73 21.16 0.97 12.41
C SER A 73 22.18 1.83 13.15
N LEU A 74 21.91 3.12 13.29
CA LEU A 74 22.70 4.10 14.02
C LEU A 74 21.78 4.96 14.89
N SER A 75 22.07 5.01 16.19
CA SER A 75 21.35 5.90 17.11
C SER A 75 22.00 7.28 17.12
N VAL A 76 21.24 8.32 16.80
CA VAL A 76 21.72 9.71 16.77
C VAL A 76 20.77 10.62 17.55
N ASP A 77 21.35 11.46 18.39
CA ASP A 77 20.63 12.49 19.12
C ASP A 77 20.23 13.64 18.19
N LEU A 78 18.91 13.84 18.09
CA LEU A 78 18.24 14.85 17.28
C LEU A 78 17.80 16.00 18.18
N ASP A 79 18.40 17.17 17.97
CA ASP A 79 17.96 18.43 18.56
C ASP A 79 16.89 19.05 17.64
N SER A 80 15.70 19.35 18.18
CA SER A 80 14.57 19.94 17.44
C SER A 80 14.91 21.28 16.77
N ASN A 81 15.97 21.96 17.22
CA ASN A 81 16.44 23.23 16.66
C ASN A 81 17.58 23.07 15.65
N GLN A 82 18.07 21.85 15.41
CA GLN A 82 19.19 21.61 14.50
C GLN A 82 18.73 21.49 13.04
N PRO A 83 19.41 22.15 12.07
CA PRO A 83 19.17 21.94 10.65
C PRO A 83 19.48 20.51 10.22
N VAL A 84 18.63 19.93 9.35
CA VAL A 84 18.77 18.56 8.83
C VAL A 84 20.14 18.29 8.22
N ASP A 85 20.78 19.30 7.62
CA ASP A 85 22.09 19.13 6.99
C ASP A 85 23.19 18.87 8.03
N LYS A 86 23.13 19.50 9.21
CA LYS A 86 24.09 19.19 10.29
C LYS A 86 23.89 17.79 10.88
N LEU A 87 22.64 17.29 10.87
CA LEU A 87 22.36 15.89 11.24
C LEU A 87 22.97 14.93 10.21
N LYS A 88 22.78 15.21 8.91
CA LYS A 88 23.38 14.45 7.80
C LYS A 88 24.90 14.37 7.94
N ASP A 89 25.55 15.49 8.22
CA ASP A 89 27.00 15.54 8.39
C ASP A 89 27.48 14.65 9.55
N ARG A 90 26.77 14.65 10.69
CA ARG A 90 27.09 13.78 11.84
C ARG A 90 26.92 12.30 11.52
N VAL A 91 25.82 11.94 10.84
CA VAL A 91 25.57 10.56 10.40
C VAL A 91 26.67 10.09 9.44
N LEU A 92 27.05 10.94 8.49
CA LEU A 92 28.13 10.66 7.53
C LEU A 92 29.51 10.57 8.19
N GLN A 93 29.75 11.28 9.29
CA GLN A 93 30.99 11.17 10.07
C GLN A 93 31.07 9.86 10.87
N GLN A 94 29.94 9.38 11.39
CA GLN A 94 29.88 8.15 12.21
C GLN A 94 29.89 6.86 11.38
N TRP A 95 29.57 6.91 10.09
CA TRP A 95 29.65 5.74 9.21
C TRP A 95 31.00 5.61 8.52
N THR A 96 31.67 4.50 8.80
CA THR A 96 33.04 4.19 8.36
C THR A 96 33.15 3.74 6.91
N ASP A 97 32.06 3.28 6.27
CA ASP A 97 32.08 2.82 4.88
C ASP A 97 31.47 3.86 3.92
N ARG A 98 32.31 4.78 3.43
CA ARG A 98 31.93 5.88 2.53
C ARG A 98 31.70 5.44 1.07
N SER A 99 31.87 4.16 0.74
CA SER A 99 31.86 3.68 -0.64
C SER A 99 30.44 3.50 -1.23
N LYS A 100 29.39 3.54 -0.41
CA LYS A 100 28.00 3.34 -0.83
C LYS A 100 27.26 4.68 -0.88
N ASN A 101 27.51 5.43 -1.95
CA ASN A 101 26.89 6.73 -2.22
C ASN A 101 25.38 6.59 -2.51
N LYS A 102 24.56 6.61 -1.45
CA LYS A 102 23.22 7.23 -1.34
C LYS A 102 22.61 6.79 -0.01
N ILE A 103 22.74 7.63 1.00
CA ILE A 103 22.15 7.40 2.32
C ILE A 103 20.91 8.27 2.40
N LYS A 104 19.74 7.63 2.51
CA LYS A 104 18.49 8.31 2.80
C LYS A 104 18.27 8.28 4.31
N LEU A 105 18.07 9.45 4.91
CA LEU A 105 17.70 9.56 6.32
C LEU A 105 16.19 9.43 6.45
N LEU A 106 15.74 8.39 7.15
CA LEU A 106 14.33 8.15 7.43
C LEU A 106 14.06 8.40 8.92
N PHE A 107 12.97 9.10 9.23
CA PHE A 107 12.44 9.25 10.59
C PHE A 107 10.99 8.77 10.61
N ASN A 108 10.67 7.76 11.44
CA ASN A 108 9.35 7.12 11.48
C ASN A 108 8.83 6.67 10.10
N GLY A 109 9.72 6.34 9.18
CA GLY A 109 9.39 5.91 7.81
C GLY A 109 9.37 7.04 6.77
N ASP A 110 9.45 8.31 7.18
CA ASP A 110 9.45 9.45 6.27
C ASP A 110 10.88 9.97 5.99
N GLU A 111 11.17 10.30 4.74
CA GLU A 111 12.48 10.86 4.34
C GLU A 111 12.63 12.30 4.86
N LEU A 112 13.70 12.55 5.62
CA LEU A 112 14.01 13.89 6.14
C LEU A 112 14.50 14.80 5.01
N THR A 113 13.61 15.60 4.44
CA THR A 113 13.95 16.59 3.40
C THR A 113 14.23 17.97 4.01
N PRO A 114 15.21 18.74 3.52
CA PRO A 114 15.38 20.14 3.88
C PRO A 114 14.12 20.94 3.53
N LYS A 115 13.69 21.86 4.41
CA LYS A 115 12.60 22.80 4.09
C LYS A 115 13.10 23.75 2.99
N LEU A 116 12.69 23.55 1.74
CA LEU A 116 12.86 24.54 0.66
C LEU A 116 11.51 25.10 0.22
N SER A 117 11.55 26.41 0.03
CA SER A 117 10.46 27.35 -0.22
C SER A 117 9.81 27.20 -1.60
N ILE A 118 8.57 27.68 -1.65
CA ILE A 118 7.65 27.77 -2.79
C ILE A 118 8.26 28.51 -3.99
N SER A 119 8.15 27.96 -5.20
CA SER A 119 7.87 28.70 -6.45
C SER A 119 7.49 27.78 -7.62
N ARG A 120 6.76 28.33 -8.59
CA ARG A 120 5.82 27.71 -9.55
C ARG A 120 6.36 27.85 -11.02
N PRO A 121 5.57 27.59 -12.07
CA PRO A 121 5.64 26.45 -13.02
C PRO A 121 6.27 26.76 -14.41
N GLN A 122 6.63 25.75 -15.22
CA GLN A 122 6.67 25.90 -16.69
C GLN A 122 6.56 24.58 -17.49
N GLN A 123 6.27 24.74 -18.79
CA GLN A 123 5.46 23.90 -19.69
C GLN A 123 6.25 23.04 -20.71
N ARG A 124 5.62 21.90 -21.09
CA ARG A 124 5.46 21.21 -22.41
C ARG A 124 6.67 20.67 -23.25
N LEU A 125 6.68 19.31 -23.39
CA LEU A 125 6.53 18.38 -24.58
C LEU A 125 7.36 18.59 -25.89
N PRO A 126 7.53 17.58 -26.80
CA PRO A 126 6.91 16.23 -26.90
C PRO A 126 7.85 15.03 -27.23
N GLY A 127 7.36 13.80 -27.01
CA GLY A 127 7.95 12.55 -27.56
C GLY A 127 7.11 11.31 -27.18
N ALA A 128 6.51 10.66 -28.17
CA ALA A 128 5.53 9.56 -28.10
C ALA A 128 6.01 8.31 -27.31
N GLY A 129 5.17 7.47 -26.68
CA GLY A 129 3.72 7.42 -26.54
C GLY A 129 3.31 6.09 -25.89
N ALA A 130 2.49 6.15 -24.84
CA ALA A 130 1.51 5.13 -24.43
C ALA A 130 0.70 5.72 -23.26
N VAL A 131 -0.31 6.51 -23.60
CA VAL A 131 -1.35 6.96 -22.67
C VAL A 131 -2.26 5.78 -22.42
N ARG A 132 -2.57 5.49 -21.15
CA ARG A 132 -3.77 4.72 -20.82
C ARG A 132 -4.71 5.56 -19.98
N ALA A 133 -5.86 5.82 -20.59
CA ALA A 133 -7.04 6.40 -19.97
C ALA A 133 -7.69 5.34 -19.08
N ALA A 134 -7.71 5.59 -17.78
CA ALA A 134 -8.73 5.02 -16.91
C ALA A 134 -9.97 5.92 -17.03
N GLY A 135 -11.02 5.43 -17.68
CA GLY A 135 -12.34 6.02 -17.56
C GLY A 135 -12.80 5.84 -16.12
N ALA A 136 -12.65 6.90 -15.33
CA ALA A 136 -13.14 6.95 -13.97
C ALA A 136 -14.63 7.32 -14.02
N ASP A 137 -15.49 6.34 -13.75
CA ASP A 137 -16.76 6.65 -13.10
C ASP A 137 -16.40 7.02 -11.65
N ALA A 138 -16.28 8.32 -11.42
CA ALA A 138 -15.75 8.89 -10.18
C ALA A 138 -16.82 8.85 -9.08
N GLY A 139 -16.97 7.69 -8.44
CA GLY A 139 -17.55 7.58 -7.11
C GLY A 139 -16.52 7.95 -6.02
N PRO A 140 -16.94 8.50 -4.86
CA PRO A 140 -16.04 9.03 -3.83
C PRO A 140 -15.32 7.96 -2.98
N HIS A 141 -15.06 6.77 -3.51
CA HIS A 141 -14.51 5.65 -2.74
C HIS A 141 -12.97 5.65 -2.74
N ARG A 142 -12.37 5.55 -1.55
CA ARG A 142 -10.92 5.38 -1.36
C ARG A 142 -10.54 3.94 -1.70
N GLY A 143 -9.70 3.70 -2.71
CA GLY A 143 -9.26 2.35 -3.09
C GLY A 143 -7.76 2.31 -3.40
N SER A 144 -7.14 1.17 -3.12
CA SER A 144 -5.79 0.84 -3.59
C SER A 144 -5.92 -0.06 -4.82
N HIS A 145 -5.10 0.19 -5.84
CA HIS A 145 -5.15 -0.55 -7.10
C HIS A 145 -3.86 -1.31 -7.34
N VAL A 146 -4.01 -2.54 -7.81
CA VAL A 146 -2.91 -3.35 -8.32
C VAL A 146 -3.12 -3.49 -9.81
N HIS A 147 -2.26 -2.85 -10.60
CA HIS A 147 -2.26 -2.90 -12.05
C HIS A 147 -1.06 -3.69 -12.55
N VAL A 148 -1.33 -4.70 -13.36
CA VAL A 148 -0.29 -5.51 -13.99
C VAL A 148 -0.45 -5.43 -15.49
N LEU A 149 0.56 -4.88 -16.16
CA LEU A 149 0.59 -4.69 -17.61
C LEU A 149 1.78 -5.46 -18.18
N GLY A 150 1.52 -6.59 -18.84
CA GLY A 150 2.52 -7.29 -19.63
C GLY A 150 2.38 -6.97 -21.12
N LEU A 151 3.46 -6.65 -21.82
CA LEU A 151 3.46 -6.88 -23.28
C LEU A 151 3.80 -8.37 -23.47
N ALA A 152 2.85 -9.16 -23.97
CA ALA A 152 3.12 -10.50 -24.46
C ALA A 152 4.18 -10.44 -25.58
N GLY A 153 5.35 -11.05 -25.34
CA GLY A 153 6.39 -11.24 -26.36
C GLY A 153 6.21 -12.54 -27.14
N GLY A 154 5.22 -13.37 -26.78
CA GLY A 154 5.00 -14.69 -27.35
C GLY A 154 4.42 -14.64 -28.77
N LYS A 155 4.85 -15.58 -29.62
CA LYS A 155 4.24 -15.86 -30.93
C LYS A 155 2.81 -16.43 -30.81
N ASP A 156 2.41 -16.89 -29.62
CA ASP A 156 1.13 -17.54 -29.38
C ASP A 156 0.20 -16.65 -28.52
N HIS A 157 -1.01 -16.38 -29.01
CA HIS A 157 -2.06 -15.61 -28.35
C HIS A 157 -2.61 -16.23 -27.04
N THR A 158 -1.97 -17.30 -26.56
CA THR A 158 -2.40 -18.11 -25.43
C THR A 158 -1.62 -17.85 -24.15
N ASP A 159 -0.45 -17.22 -24.24
CA ASP A 159 0.37 -16.88 -23.07
C ASP A 159 0.07 -15.45 -22.61
N TYR A 160 -0.34 -15.32 -21.35
CA TYR A 160 -0.65 -14.06 -20.71
C TYR A 160 -0.19 -14.06 -19.26
N LEU A 161 0.10 -12.85 -18.75
CA LEU A 161 0.26 -12.61 -17.32
C LEU A 161 -1.11 -12.41 -16.71
N ASP A 162 -1.36 -13.15 -15.65
CA ASP A 162 -2.59 -13.08 -14.88
C ASP A 162 -2.27 -12.68 -13.45
N THR A 163 -3.27 -12.15 -12.76
CA THR A 163 -3.16 -11.74 -11.37
C THR A 163 -4.19 -12.46 -10.52
N ALA A 164 -3.79 -12.81 -9.30
CA ALA A 164 -4.70 -13.34 -8.31
C ALA A 164 -4.44 -12.71 -6.94
N CYS A 165 -5.51 -12.62 -6.15
CA CYS A 165 -5.46 -12.28 -4.73
C CYS A 165 -5.66 -13.55 -3.89
N PHE A 166 -4.69 -13.88 -3.06
CA PHE A 166 -4.75 -15.01 -2.12
C PHE A 166 -5.08 -14.49 -0.73
N THR A 167 -6.08 -15.08 -0.09
CA THR A 167 -6.54 -14.66 1.23
C THR A 167 -6.18 -15.71 2.27
N PHE A 168 -5.73 -15.24 3.44
CA PHE A 168 -5.36 -16.10 4.56
C PHE A 168 -5.97 -15.59 5.86
N SER A 169 -6.22 -16.53 6.77
CA SER A 169 -6.50 -16.24 8.18
C SER A 169 -5.32 -16.66 9.05
N ALA A 170 -5.11 -15.86 10.08
CA ALA A 170 -4.14 -16.09 11.14
C ALA A 170 -4.95 -16.23 12.43
N GLY A 171 -5.30 -17.46 12.80
CA GLY A 171 -6.08 -17.71 14.01
C GLY A 171 -5.28 -17.41 15.28
N ALA A 172 -5.97 -17.35 16.42
CA ALA A 172 -5.37 -17.15 17.75
C ALA A 172 -4.30 -18.22 18.10
N THR A 173 -4.44 -19.42 17.54
CA THR A 173 -3.46 -20.52 17.69
C THR A 173 -2.17 -20.30 16.90
N GLY A 174 -2.05 -19.20 16.15
CA GLY A 174 -0.92 -18.92 15.29
C GLY A 174 -0.93 -19.71 13.98
N ARG A 175 -1.80 -20.71 13.80
CA ARG A 175 -1.91 -21.47 12.56
C ARG A 175 -2.38 -20.56 11.42
N ILE A 176 -1.62 -20.54 10.33
CA ILE A 176 -1.98 -19.86 9.10
C ILE A 176 -2.85 -20.79 8.26
N GLN A 177 -4.00 -20.28 7.84
CA GLN A 177 -4.96 -21.00 7.02
C GLN A 177 -5.17 -20.26 5.70
N PHE A 178 -4.96 -20.96 4.59
CA PHE A 178 -5.40 -20.49 3.28
C PHE A 178 -6.92 -20.55 3.21
N LEU A 179 -7.54 -19.49 2.67
CA LEU A 179 -8.99 -19.38 2.52
C LEU A 179 -9.35 -19.53 1.05
N HIS A 180 -9.17 -18.46 0.28
CA HIS A 180 -9.60 -18.42 -1.12
C HIS A 180 -8.58 -17.74 -2.02
N CYS A 181 -8.58 -18.15 -3.29
CA CYS A 181 -7.92 -17.48 -4.40
C CYS A 181 -8.99 -16.75 -5.22
N ILE A 182 -8.83 -15.44 -5.34
CA ILE A 182 -9.68 -14.56 -6.13
C ILE A 182 -8.88 -14.25 -7.39
N ASP A 183 -9.34 -14.75 -8.53
CA ASP A 183 -8.74 -14.53 -9.85
C ASP A 183 -9.84 -14.13 -10.86
N PHE A 184 -9.51 -13.88 -12.12
CA PHE A 184 -10.55 -13.55 -13.12
C PHE A 184 -11.56 -14.70 -13.34
N ARG A 185 -11.22 -15.95 -13.02
CA ARG A 185 -12.14 -17.08 -13.17
C ARG A 185 -13.20 -17.06 -12.07
N SER A 186 -12.86 -16.56 -10.89
CA SER A 186 -13.82 -16.33 -9.80
C SER A 186 -14.90 -15.31 -10.17
N SER A 187 -14.64 -14.43 -11.13
CA SER A 187 -15.58 -13.43 -11.67
C SER A 187 -16.24 -13.83 -13.01
N HIS A 188 -15.86 -14.96 -13.62
CA HIS A 188 -16.36 -15.36 -14.95
C HIS A 188 -16.93 -16.77 -15.05
N ARG A 189 -16.50 -17.71 -14.19
CA ARG A 189 -17.22 -18.98 -14.04
C ARG A 189 -18.46 -18.71 -13.19
N GLN A 190 -19.59 -19.32 -13.55
CA GLN A 190 -20.85 -19.24 -12.80
C GLN A 190 -21.10 -20.56 -12.07
N ASN A 191 -20.07 -21.14 -11.46
CA ASN A 191 -20.29 -22.26 -10.54
C ASN A 191 -20.49 -21.73 -9.11
N ALA A 192 -21.06 -22.57 -8.23
CA ALA A 192 -21.39 -22.18 -6.86
C ALA A 192 -20.18 -21.59 -6.09
N ILE A 193 -18.97 -22.09 -6.38
CA ILE A 193 -17.72 -21.63 -5.75
C ILE A 193 -17.41 -20.18 -6.16
N SER A 194 -17.43 -19.87 -7.45
CA SER A 194 -17.20 -18.50 -7.95
C SER A 194 -18.27 -17.51 -7.45
N ALA A 195 -19.52 -17.94 -7.35
CA ALA A 195 -20.61 -17.12 -6.80
C ALA A 195 -20.38 -16.82 -5.31
N GLY A 196 -19.99 -17.82 -4.53
CA GLY A 196 -19.67 -17.66 -3.11
C GLY A 196 -18.48 -16.74 -2.87
N ILE A 197 -17.40 -16.88 -3.65
CA ILE A 197 -16.24 -15.96 -3.61
C ILE A 197 -16.71 -14.54 -3.95
N SER A 198 -17.40 -14.36 -5.07
CA SER A 198 -17.91 -13.04 -5.49
C SER A 198 -18.78 -12.41 -4.40
N GLN A 199 -19.71 -13.15 -3.81
CA GLN A 199 -20.57 -12.66 -2.72
C GLN A 199 -19.77 -12.27 -1.48
N THR A 200 -18.72 -13.01 -1.15
CA THR A 200 -17.88 -12.76 0.04
C THR A 200 -17.00 -11.52 -0.15
N TYR A 201 -16.42 -11.34 -1.34
CA TYR A 201 -15.33 -10.38 -1.53
C TYR A 201 -15.68 -9.14 -2.36
N ASN A 202 -16.76 -9.11 -3.16
CA ASN A 202 -17.01 -8.03 -4.13
C ASN A 202 -17.10 -6.61 -3.53
N GLN A 203 -17.38 -6.47 -2.24
CA GLN A 203 -17.42 -5.18 -1.54
C GLN A 203 -16.04 -4.70 -1.05
N VAL A 204 -15.03 -5.57 -1.11
CA VAL A 204 -13.72 -5.36 -0.48
C VAL A 204 -12.56 -5.56 -1.46
N ILE A 205 -12.68 -6.55 -2.34
CA ILE A 205 -11.69 -6.89 -3.36
C ILE A 205 -12.46 -7.21 -4.64
N ARG A 206 -12.08 -6.56 -5.74
CA ARG A 206 -12.66 -6.83 -7.04
C ARG A 206 -11.56 -7.02 -8.07
N HIS A 207 -11.66 -8.11 -8.81
CA HIS A 207 -10.92 -8.26 -10.07
C HIS A 207 -11.67 -7.48 -11.15
N ASP A 208 -11.02 -6.53 -11.83
CA ASP A 208 -11.70 -5.58 -12.74
C ASP A 208 -11.97 -6.18 -14.14
N GLY A 209 -12.59 -7.37 -14.17
CA GLY A 209 -12.96 -8.10 -15.38
C GLY A 209 -11.86 -9.04 -15.89
N PRO A 210 -12.07 -9.72 -17.04
CA PRO A 210 -11.09 -10.62 -17.61
C PRO A 210 -9.82 -9.87 -18.00
N ALA A 211 -8.67 -10.55 -17.93
CA ALA A 211 -7.41 -10.00 -18.43
C ALA A 211 -7.59 -9.51 -19.87
N ARG A 212 -7.39 -8.21 -20.09
CA ARG A 212 -7.58 -7.58 -21.39
C ARG A 212 -6.40 -7.94 -22.28
N LYS A 213 -6.68 -8.73 -23.32
CA LYS A 213 -5.68 -9.16 -24.30
C LYS A 213 -5.83 -8.35 -25.57
N CYS A 214 -4.73 -7.78 -26.05
CA CYS A 214 -4.67 -7.19 -27.38
C CYS A 214 -3.79 -8.05 -28.28
N GLY A 215 -4.38 -8.72 -29.27
CA GLY A 215 -3.64 -9.55 -30.22
C GLY A 215 -2.71 -8.75 -31.14
N GLN A 216 -3.08 -7.51 -31.46
CA GLN A 216 -2.31 -6.61 -32.33
C GLN A 216 -1.04 -6.10 -31.64
N THR A 217 -1.18 -5.56 -30.43
CA THR A 217 -0.04 -5.05 -29.65
C THR A 217 0.66 -6.13 -28.84
N ARG A 218 0.13 -7.36 -28.87
CA ARG A 218 0.49 -8.47 -28.00
C ARG A 218 0.63 -7.98 -26.57
N THR A 219 -0.46 -7.50 -25.96
CA THR A 219 -0.44 -7.07 -24.55
C THR A 219 -1.49 -7.81 -23.74
N SER A 220 -1.21 -7.96 -22.46
CA SER A 220 -2.13 -8.48 -21.44
C SER A 220 -2.14 -7.51 -20.28
N GLU A 221 -3.33 -7.10 -19.85
CA GLU A 221 -3.53 -6.30 -18.65
C GLU A 221 -4.46 -7.05 -17.71
N SER A 222 -4.11 -7.06 -16.43
CA SER A 222 -4.98 -7.54 -15.36
C SER A 222 -4.89 -6.59 -14.17
N SER A 223 -6.02 -6.31 -13.52
CA SER A 223 -6.06 -5.39 -12.39
C SER A 223 -7.03 -5.81 -11.29
N PHE A 224 -6.67 -5.39 -10.08
CA PHE A 224 -7.50 -5.50 -8.88
C PHE A 224 -7.72 -4.12 -8.28
N THR A 225 -8.97 -3.91 -7.85
CA THR A 225 -9.31 -2.85 -6.91
C THR A 225 -9.51 -3.44 -5.52
N VAL A 226 -8.94 -2.80 -4.51
CA VAL A 226 -9.09 -3.17 -3.10
C VAL A 226 -9.58 -1.94 -2.34
N TRP A 227 -10.50 -2.13 -1.39
CA TRP A 227 -10.99 -1.09 -0.50
C TRP A 227 -10.55 -1.39 0.95
N PRO A 228 -9.36 -0.89 1.38
CA PRO A 228 -8.78 -1.27 2.66
C PRO A 228 -9.65 -0.97 3.87
N GLN A 229 -10.49 0.06 3.78
CA GLN A 229 -11.42 0.45 4.84
C GLN A 229 -12.47 -0.63 5.16
N ASN A 230 -12.77 -1.53 4.22
CA ASN A 230 -13.76 -2.59 4.41
C ASN A 230 -13.12 -3.91 4.84
N LEU A 231 -11.78 -3.98 4.93
CA LEU A 231 -11.07 -5.23 5.23
C LEU A 231 -11.20 -5.67 6.69
N ASP A 232 -11.49 -4.75 7.61
CA ASP A 232 -11.61 -5.07 9.05
C ASP A 232 -12.81 -5.96 9.36
N GLU A 233 -13.86 -5.85 8.56
CA GLU A 233 -15.08 -6.62 8.68
C GLU A 233 -15.05 -7.88 7.80
N LEU A 234 -14.03 -8.03 6.95
CA LEU A 234 -13.95 -9.11 5.98
C LEU A 234 -13.76 -10.45 6.69
N ARG A 235 -14.80 -11.29 6.57
CA ARG A 235 -14.80 -12.68 7.01
C ARG A 235 -15.05 -13.59 5.82
N ALA A 236 -14.40 -14.75 5.81
CA ALA A 236 -14.54 -15.71 4.75
C ALA A 236 -14.75 -17.12 5.30
N PRO A 237 -15.55 -17.96 4.61
CA PRO A 237 -15.78 -19.34 5.01
C PRO A 237 -14.50 -20.15 5.01
N VAL A 238 -14.41 -21.10 5.95
CA VAL A 238 -13.31 -22.07 6.02
C VAL A 238 -13.72 -23.36 5.33
N GLY A 239 -13.19 -23.62 4.14
CA GLY A 239 -13.47 -24.86 3.40
C GLY A 239 -14.16 -24.60 2.07
N ARG A 240 -15.02 -25.52 1.62
CA ARG A 240 -15.70 -25.40 0.33
C ARG A 240 -17.01 -24.63 0.48
N PHE A 241 -17.30 -23.76 -0.48
CA PHE A 241 -18.55 -22.98 -0.56
C PHE A 241 -19.81 -23.84 -0.79
N ASP A 242 -19.67 -25.13 -1.12
CA ASP A 242 -20.80 -26.04 -1.36
C ASP A 242 -21.37 -26.67 -0.08
N GLN A 243 -20.76 -26.40 1.08
CA GLN A 243 -21.24 -26.89 2.37
C GLN A 243 -22.20 -25.89 3.03
N GLN A 244 -23.28 -26.41 3.64
CA GLN A 244 -24.18 -25.61 4.48
C GLN A 244 -23.53 -25.35 5.85
N ASN A 245 -23.75 -24.16 6.43
CA ASN A 245 -23.26 -23.75 7.75
C ASN A 245 -21.73 -23.78 7.91
N VAL A 246 -20.99 -23.29 6.92
CA VAL A 246 -19.53 -23.18 7.01
C VAL A 246 -19.14 -22.04 7.96
N PRO A 247 -18.31 -22.28 8.99
CA PRO A 247 -17.84 -21.23 9.87
C PRO A 247 -16.98 -20.23 9.09
N THR A 248 -17.17 -18.94 9.36
CA THR A 248 -16.37 -17.86 8.78
C THR A 248 -15.28 -17.38 9.73
N VAL A 249 -14.09 -17.12 9.22
CA VAL A 249 -12.95 -16.59 9.97
C VAL A 249 -12.55 -15.22 9.45
N PRO A 250 -11.95 -14.35 10.29
CA PRO A 250 -11.44 -13.07 9.83
C PRO A 250 -10.31 -13.28 8.82
N VAL A 251 -10.34 -12.51 7.75
CA VAL A 251 -9.23 -12.42 6.79
C VAL A 251 -8.18 -11.49 7.38
N THR A 252 -6.93 -11.92 7.43
CA THR A 252 -5.84 -11.17 8.08
C THR A 252 -4.70 -10.81 7.14
N HIS A 253 -4.57 -11.54 6.02
CA HIS A 253 -3.52 -11.31 5.04
C HIS A 253 -4.09 -11.50 3.64
N LEU A 254 -3.77 -10.56 2.74
CA LEU A 254 -4.05 -10.63 1.32
C LEU A 254 -2.72 -10.58 0.58
N PHE A 255 -2.45 -11.54 -0.30
CA PHE A 255 -1.31 -11.50 -1.20
C PHE A 255 -1.76 -11.23 -2.62
N PHE A 256 -1.12 -10.26 -3.27
CA PHE A 256 -1.29 -10.05 -4.70
C PHE A 256 -0.15 -10.75 -5.43
N VAL A 257 -0.52 -11.61 -6.36
CA VAL A 257 0.42 -12.47 -7.08
C VAL A 257 0.18 -12.30 -8.57
N THR A 258 1.26 -12.23 -9.33
CA THR A 258 1.23 -12.33 -10.79
C THR A 258 1.94 -13.59 -11.24
N PHE A 259 1.43 -14.29 -12.24
CA PHE A 259 2.06 -15.50 -12.78
C PHE A 259 1.70 -15.70 -14.26
N THR A 260 2.50 -16.52 -14.93
CA THR A 260 2.27 -16.91 -16.32
C THR A 260 1.20 -18.02 -16.41
N TYR A 261 0.40 -17.99 -17.48
CA TYR A 261 -0.68 -18.96 -17.68
C TYR A 261 -0.19 -20.40 -17.95
N ARG A 262 0.82 -20.60 -18.81
CA ARG A 262 1.29 -21.92 -19.27
C ARG A 262 2.56 -22.43 -18.57
N ASN A 263 2.83 -22.01 -17.33
CA ASN A 263 4.03 -22.45 -16.60
C ASN A 263 5.33 -22.08 -17.35
N THR A 264 5.28 -20.98 -18.11
CA THR A 264 6.41 -20.36 -18.80
C THR A 264 7.09 -19.33 -17.89
N ASN A 265 8.28 -18.88 -18.28
CA ASN A 265 8.98 -17.83 -17.56
C ASN A 265 8.49 -16.44 -18.00
N ILE A 266 8.69 -15.44 -17.15
CA ILE A 266 8.34 -14.05 -17.42
C ILE A 266 9.15 -13.47 -18.60
N ASP A 267 10.34 -14.01 -18.90
CA ASP A 267 11.15 -13.62 -20.07
C ASP A 267 10.47 -13.79 -21.43
N ARG A 268 9.34 -14.53 -21.50
CA ARG A 268 8.48 -14.63 -22.69
C ARG A 268 7.67 -13.36 -22.95
N PHE A 269 7.63 -12.44 -21.99
CA PHE A 269 6.92 -11.17 -22.08
C PHE A 269 7.92 -10.06 -22.38
N ASN A 270 7.62 -9.25 -23.40
CA ASN A 270 8.42 -8.08 -23.74
C ASN A 270 8.07 -6.96 -22.75
N HIS A 271 9.07 -6.40 -22.06
CA HIS A 271 8.88 -5.27 -21.15
C HIS A 271 7.67 -5.41 -20.19
N PRO A 272 7.60 -6.49 -19.38
CA PRO A 272 6.50 -6.65 -18.46
C PRO A 272 6.60 -5.60 -17.35
N GLN A 273 5.50 -4.92 -17.07
CA GLN A 273 5.39 -3.84 -16.10
C GLN A 273 4.40 -4.21 -14.99
N LEU A 274 4.75 -3.76 -13.79
CA LEU A 274 3.99 -3.97 -12.57
C LEU A 274 3.83 -2.62 -11.89
N GLN A 275 2.60 -2.28 -11.50
CA GLN A 275 2.30 -1.05 -10.78
C GLN A 275 1.33 -1.35 -9.66
N VAL A 276 1.68 -0.91 -8.45
CA VAL A 276 0.77 -0.91 -7.30
C VAL A 276 0.73 0.52 -6.82
N PHE A 277 -0.46 1.10 -6.67
CA PHE A 277 -0.59 2.50 -6.28
C PHE A 277 -1.89 2.76 -5.50
N ASP A 278 -1.91 3.88 -4.77
CA ASP A 278 -3.15 4.42 -4.19
C ASP A 278 -3.86 5.24 -5.26
N GLN A 279 -5.17 5.05 -5.44
CA GLN A 279 -5.92 5.80 -6.45
C GLN A 279 -5.82 7.33 -6.27
N ARG A 280 -5.59 7.79 -5.04
CA ARG A 280 -5.45 9.21 -4.70
C ARG A 280 -4.09 9.77 -5.12
N ASP A 281 -3.09 8.92 -5.24
CA ASP A 281 -1.74 9.28 -5.67
C ASP A 281 -1.17 8.22 -6.63
N PRO A 282 -1.66 8.17 -7.88
CA PRO A 282 -1.26 7.15 -8.85
C PRO A 282 0.18 7.36 -9.36
N GLN A 283 0.82 8.48 -9.05
CA GLN A 283 2.20 8.77 -9.46
C GLN A 283 3.24 8.18 -8.50
N THR A 284 2.83 7.88 -7.27
CA THR A 284 3.71 7.30 -6.26
C THR A 284 3.45 5.79 -6.16
N PRO A 285 4.34 4.95 -6.70
CA PRO A 285 4.17 3.50 -6.60
C PRO A 285 4.32 3.03 -5.14
N LEU A 286 3.37 2.22 -4.68
CA LEU A 286 3.40 1.55 -3.38
C LEU A 286 4.34 0.33 -3.36
N CYS A 287 4.71 -0.19 -4.54
CA CYS A 287 5.69 -1.26 -4.69
C CYS A 287 6.65 -0.93 -5.82
N SER A 288 7.93 -1.24 -5.63
CA SER A 288 9.02 -0.97 -6.56
C SER A 288 9.67 -2.24 -7.12
N THR A 289 9.17 -3.41 -6.72
CA THR A 289 9.69 -4.69 -7.20
C THR A 289 9.62 -4.82 -8.72
N ASN A 290 10.75 -5.24 -9.28
CA ASN A 290 10.85 -5.65 -10.68
C ASN A 290 10.54 -7.13 -10.86
N LEU A 291 9.93 -7.48 -11.99
CA LEU A 291 9.69 -8.86 -12.36
C LEU A 291 11.00 -9.57 -12.67
N ASN A 292 11.18 -10.76 -12.09
CA ASN A 292 12.34 -11.61 -12.38
C ASN A 292 12.10 -12.39 -13.69
N PRO A 293 12.92 -12.19 -14.74
CA PRO A 293 12.69 -12.82 -16.05
C PRO A 293 12.69 -14.35 -16.01
N ARG A 294 13.44 -14.96 -15.07
CA ARG A 294 13.56 -16.42 -14.94
C ARG A 294 12.45 -17.03 -14.07
N ALA A 295 11.65 -16.20 -13.39
CA ALA A 295 10.58 -16.68 -12.55
C ALA A 295 9.33 -16.96 -13.39
N LYS A 296 8.47 -17.85 -12.88
CA LYS A 296 7.15 -18.17 -13.45
C LYS A 296 6.05 -17.27 -12.90
N GLY A 297 6.37 -16.54 -11.83
CA GLY A 297 5.49 -15.56 -11.21
C GLY A 297 6.23 -14.77 -10.13
N LEU A 298 5.50 -13.89 -9.49
CA LEU A 298 5.97 -13.00 -8.46
C LEU A 298 4.86 -12.81 -7.42
N VAL A 299 5.17 -13.04 -6.15
CA VAL A 299 4.36 -12.50 -5.05
C VAL A 299 4.74 -11.02 -4.95
N VAL A 300 3.84 -10.16 -5.40
CA VAL A 300 4.08 -8.72 -5.56
C VAL A 300 4.13 -8.06 -4.20
N CYS A 301 3.01 -8.11 -3.49
CA CYS A 301 2.87 -7.43 -2.22
C CYS A 301 1.95 -8.19 -1.27
N LEU A 302 2.06 -7.83 0.00
CA LEU A 302 1.24 -8.29 1.10
C LEU A 302 0.46 -7.09 1.63
N LEU A 303 -0.85 -7.24 1.75
CA LEU A 303 -1.69 -6.35 2.53
C LEU A 303 -2.00 -7.04 3.86
N SER A 304 -1.57 -6.45 4.97
CA SER A 304 -1.80 -6.97 6.33
C SER A 304 -1.78 -5.84 7.36
N LYS A 305 -2.14 -6.16 8.61
CA LYS A 305 -1.91 -5.29 9.77
C LYS A 305 -0.60 -5.72 10.46
N PRO A 306 0.46 -4.91 10.45
CA PRO A 306 1.67 -5.23 11.22
C PRO A 306 1.34 -5.47 12.69
N GLY A 307 1.83 -6.56 13.26
CA GLY A 307 1.51 -6.95 14.65
C GLY A 307 0.02 -7.26 14.92
N GLY A 308 -0.81 -7.38 13.87
CA GLY A 308 -2.24 -7.68 13.98
C GLY A 308 -3.12 -6.52 14.48
N ARG A 309 -2.58 -5.30 14.58
CA ARG A 309 -3.32 -4.10 15.07
C ARG A 309 -3.12 -2.92 14.13
N GLY A 310 -4.02 -1.93 14.22
CA GLY A 310 -3.93 -0.68 13.47
C GLY A 310 -4.51 -0.76 12.05
N ALA A 311 -3.95 0.05 11.16
CA ALA A 311 -4.38 0.16 9.78
C ALA A 311 -3.75 -0.93 8.89
N TRP A 312 -4.44 -1.30 7.82
CA TRP A 312 -3.88 -2.14 6.77
C TRP A 312 -2.74 -1.42 6.06
N GLN A 313 -1.63 -2.12 5.87
CA GLN A 313 -0.44 -1.61 5.19
C GLN A 313 -0.06 -2.52 4.03
N VAL A 314 0.43 -1.90 2.96
CA VAL A 314 1.04 -2.60 1.83
C VAL A 314 2.51 -2.80 2.16
N THR A 315 2.97 -4.05 2.12
CA THR A 315 4.38 -4.41 2.17
C THR A 315 4.81 -4.89 0.78
N ASP A 316 5.84 -4.28 0.22
CA ASP A 316 6.51 -4.75 -0.99
C ASP A 316 7.23 -6.07 -0.67
N VAL A 317 6.80 -7.17 -1.28
CA VAL A 317 7.31 -8.52 -0.98
C VAL A 317 8.33 -8.93 -2.02
N GLY A 318 7.98 -8.76 -3.29
CA GLY A 318 8.81 -9.07 -4.44
C GLY A 318 9.44 -10.45 -4.50
N GLN A 319 8.76 -11.47 -3.97
CA GLN A 319 9.28 -12.83 -3.91
C GLN A 319 9.05 -13.55 -5.25
N PRO A 320 10.10 -13.89 -6.02
CA PRO A 320 9.95 -14.64 -7.25
C PRO A 320 9.48 -16.07 -6.98
N LEU A 321 8.66 -16.59 -7.89
CA LEU A 321 8.13 -17.94 -7.86
C LEU A 321 8.82 -18.80 -8.93
N ALA A 322 9.56 -19.81 -8.49
CA ALA A 322 10.16 -20.82 -9.38
C ALA A 322 9.11 -21.82 -9.92
N GLU A 323 8.04 -22.01 -9.17
CA GLU A 323 6.96 -22.95 -9.44
C GLU A 323 5.60 -22.32 -9.12
N GLY A 324 4.55 -22.91 -9.67
CA GLY A 324 3.17 -22.43 -9.55
C GLY A 324 2.62 -21.94 -10.89
N SER A 325 1.32 -22.05 -11.05
CA SER A 325 0.60 -21.52 -12.21
C SER A 325 -0.87 -21.33 -11.84
N ILE A 326 -1.65 -20.75 -12.76
CA ILE A 326 -3.11 -20.69 -12.65
C ILE A 326 -3.78 -22.07 -12.47
N ARG A 327 -3.08 -23.14 -12.85
CA ARG A 327 -3.56 -24.53 -12.73
C ARG A 327 -3.05 -25.25 -11.48
N ASP A 328 -2.01 -24.72 -10.83
CA ASP A 328 -1.48 -25.28 -9.58
C ASP A 328 -1.01 -24.15 -8.66
N TYR A 329 -1.86 -23.82 -7.69
CA TYR A 329 -1.61 -22.76 -6.72
C TYR A 329 -0.85 -23.21 -5.47
N ARG A 330 -0.67 -24.52 -5.26
CA ARG A 330 -0.03 -25.04 -4.05
C ARG A 330 1.38 -24.48 -3.82
N PRO A 331 2.24 -24.31 -4.85
CA PRO A 331 3.54 -23.66 -4.66
C PRO A 331 3.43 -22.20 -4.21
N VAL A 332 2.41 -21.48 -4.70
CA VAL A 332 2.14 -20.07 -4.37
C VAL A 332 1.66 -19.96 -2.92
N GLU A 333 0.70 -20.80 -2.53
CA GLU A 333 0.20 -20.87 -1.15
C GLU A 333 1.32 -21.11 -0.15
N ARG A 334 2.21 -22.07 -0.43
CA ARG A 334 3.38 -22.34 0.41
C ARG A 334 4.33 -21.14 0.50
N ALA A 335 4.52 -20.40 -0.60
CA ALA A 335 5.34 -19.19 -0.58
C ALA A 335 4.73 -18.12 0.33
N CYS A 336 3.43 -17.85 0.21
CA CYS A 336 2.70 -16.92 1.07
C CYS A 336 2.76 -17.30 2.55
N VAL A 337 2.56 -18.58 2.89
CA VAL A 337 2.66 -19.06 4.28
C VAL A 337 4.07 -18.85 4.85
N ARG A 338 5.12 -19.08 4.06
CA ARG A 338 6.50 -18.80 4.49
C ARG A 338 6.71 -17.32 4.77
N ILE A 339 6.20 -16.45 3.91
CA ILE A 339 6.30 -14.99 4.07
C ILE A 339 5.59 -14.54 5.36
N ILE A 340 4.37 -15.03 5.63
CA ILE A 340 3.65 -14.69 6.88
C ILE A 340 4.45 -15.15 8.11
N ASN A 341 5.01 -16.36 8.06
CA ASN A 341 5.78 -16.89 9.18
C ASN A 341 7.10 -16.13 9.40
N SER A 342 7.73 -15.59 8.35
CA SER A 342 8.94 -14.78 8.51
C SER A 342 8.63 -13.39 9.05
N THR A 343 7.53 -12.76 8.64
CA THR A 343 7.12 -11.42 9.15
C THR A 343 6.73 -11.42 10.63
N ARG A 344 6.41 -12.58 11.21
CA ARG A 344 6.10 -12.71 12.64
C ARG A 344 7.31 -12.87 13.54
N ARG A 345 8.48 -13.21 12.98
CA ARG A 345 9.70 -13.51 13.75
C ARG A 345 10.68 -12.35 13.83
N GLY A 346 10.49 -11.32 12.99
CA GLY A 346 11.24 -10.06 13.06
C GLY A 346 10.45 -9.02 13.85
#